data_AF-A0A427Y8H6-F1
#
_entry.id   AF-A0A427Y8H6-F1
#
_cell.length_a   1.000
_cell.length_b   1.000
_cell.length_c   1.000
_cell.angle_alpha   90.00
_cell.angle_beta   90.00
_cell.angle_gamma   90.00
#
_symmetry.space_group_name_H-M   'P 1'
#
loop_
_entity.id
_entity.type
_entity.pdbx_description
1 polymer ?
#
loop_
_entity_poly.entity_id
_entity_poly.type
_entity_poly.pdbx_seq_one_letter_code
_entity_poly.pdbx_strand_id
1 'polypeptide(L)'
;MSSQEKHQLPLAGPPPVMPSRRSRLPIVVLFSILAVLAYQLDIFSPSSIVESISHRHHGHQHHHKGRPKPARCPVQPPALNVGTDWNPLTDEIFAELAARRLSSAVQYATESYDDMIGLPFDNPKFDKQYAFADWLYHEYSKVFDNKTLKHEIVETHGQLLTWEGSNPDLQPILLMAHMDTVPVLPATLDLWTYPPFEGTITKDASPSTPGTWVWGRGSSDCKNSLLGIYAAIERLVSEGFQPERTILISNGFDEEIGGESAMAISKVMQERYGPDSVAFVVDEGFTGISFEYGSTVATFGMAEKGSVNVNIKVETLGGHSSVPPAHTGIGIMSLVLAELEANPFPPSLTPEAPFLKYLTCLSDNAPEFPKGLRKRVQDPKAWPKLAEELASKERVFNSFLATTQAIDLIDGGVKVNALPEVVKATVNHRIAFTSSINETLEYVSDRLVPLAKKLNFTISPFTADAPKSPSHITLEVSRNVGLEPAPITPDDAKAFELMAGTAKHVFGKDTIVAPSGMFANTDTRSMWNLTTNIFRFTPAVVSQNLNQHTVDERIALDGHLNTTRFFYKLLRNSEGWQAE
;
A
#
# COMPACT_ATOMS: atom_id res chain seq x y z
N MET A 1 49.48 7.01 4.14
CA MET A 1 49.31 6.05 3.03
C MET A 1 48.71 4.80 3.65
N SER A 2 47.64 4.15 3.22
CA SER A 2 46.72 4.19 2.06
C SER A 2 46.01 2.82 2.20
N SER A 3 44.71 2.61 2.05
CA SER A 3 43.66 3.35 1.34
C SER A 3 42.45 3.63 2.23
N GLN A 4 41.94 4.85 2.22
CA GLN A 4 40.54 5.09 2.59
C GLN A 4 39.69 4.77 1.37
N GLU A 5 38.76 3.82 1.50
CA GLU A 5 37.70 3.64 0.52
C GLU A 5 36.78 4.87 0.57
N LYS A 6 36.76 5.62 -0.54
CA LYS A 6 35.75 6.65 -0.76
C LYS A 6 34.45 5.96 -1.16
N HIS A 7 33.69 5.47 -0.19
CA HIS A 7 32.24 5.36 -0.40
C HIS A 7 31.68 6.78 -0.54
N GLN A 8 31.05 7.07 -1.67
CA GLN A 8 30.28 8.30 -1.84
C GLN A 8 29.08 8.24 -0.88
N LEU A 9 28.70 9.39 -0.33
CA LEU A 9 27.46 9.50 0.43
C LEU A 9 26.27 9.16 -0.49
N PRO A 10 25.30 8.33 -0.06
CA PRO A 10 24.25 7.77 -0.94
C PRO A 10 23.20 8.79 -1.42
N LEU A 11 23.34 10.08 -1.09
CA LEU A 11 22.35 11.13 -1.34
C LEU A 11 22.39 11.72 -2.77
N ALA A 12 23.35 11.31 -3.62
CA ALA A 12 23.49 11.81 -4.97
C ALA A 12 23.46 10.67 -6.00
N GLY A 13 22.26 10.34 -6.49
CA GLY A 13 22.14 9.65 -7.77
C GLY A 13 22.79 10.51 -8.87
N PRO A 14 23.60 9.93 -9.77
CA PRO A 14 24.24 10.71 -10.82
C PRO A 14 23.17 11.28 -11.76
N PRO A 15 23.31 12.53 -12.25
CA PRO A 15 22.40 13.07 -13.25
C PRO A 15 22.45 12.21 -14.53
N PRO A 16 21.34 12.09 -15.28
CA PRO A 16 21.24 11.18 -16.42
C PRO A 16 22.29 11.52 -17.48
N VAL A 17 23.23 10.60 -17.68
CA VAL A 17 24.29 10.73 -18.70
C VAL A 17 23.66 10.49 -20.08
N MET A 18 23.53 11.54 -20.88
CA MET A 18 23.19 11.39 -22.30
C MET A 18 24.22 10.47 -22.98
N PRO A 19 23.80 9.36 -23.63
CA PRO A 19 24.73 8.38 -24.16
C PRO A 19 25.49 8.94 -25.36
N SER A 20 26.81 9.10 -25.20
CA SER A 20 27.69 9.41 -26.33
C SER A 20 27.71 8.24 -27.31
N ARG A 21 27.56 8.53 -28.61
CA ARG A 21 27.60 7.53 -29.69
C ARG A 21 28.92 6.74 -29.69
N ARG A 22 28.91 5.50 -29.17
CA ARG A 22 29.65 4.35 -29.72
C ARG A 22 29.19 3.02 -29.14
N SER A 23 29.27 1.98 -29.96
CA SER A 23 28.62 0.69 -29.79
C SER A 23 29.18 -0.19 -28.66
N ARG A 24 28.30 -0.64 -27.76
CA ARG A 24 28.21 -2.00 -27.16
C ARG A 24 26.82 -2.12 -26.53
N LEU A 25 26.14 -3.26 -26.68
CA LEU A 25 24.77 -3.45 -26.17
C LEU A 25 24.73 -3.34 -24.63
N PRO A 26 23.86 -2.50 -24.05
CA PRO A 26 23.44 -2.63 -22.67
C PRO A 26 22.21 -3.55 -22.55
N ILE A 27 22.13 -4.31 -21.47
CA ILE A 27 20.90 -5.03 -21.09
C ILE A 27 19.96 -3.99 -20.45
N VAL A 28 18.91 -3.60 -21.18
CA VAL A 28 17.89 -2.64 -20.72
C VAL A 28 16.51 -3.27 -20.88
N VAL A 29 16.14 -4.11 -19.90
CA VAL A 29 14.76 -4.60 -19.68
C VAL A 29 14.60 -4.80 -18.17
N LEU A 30 14.13 -3.76 -17.47
CA LEU A 30 13.79 -3.78 -16.03
C LEU A 30 13.02 -2.51 -15.63
N PHE A 31 12.09 -2.05 -16.48
CA PHE A 31 11.37 -0.78 -16.29
C PHE A 31 9.86 -0.94 -16.54
N SER A 32 9.14 -1.27 -15.48
CA SER A 32 7.67 -1.11 -15.39
C SER A 32 7.27 -0.61 -14.00
N ILE A 33 7.82 -1.22 -12.94
CA ILE A 33 7.61 -0.80 -11.53
C ILE A 33 8.13 0.63 -11.25
N LEU A 34 9.17 1.08 -11.95
CA LEU A 34 9.82 2.38 -11.72
C LEU A 34 9.08 3.60 -12.31
N ALA A 35 8.05 3.41 -13.15
CA ALA A 35 7.40 4.51 -13.85
C ALA A 35 6.48 5.37 -12.95
N VAL A 36 6.09 4.86 -11.77
CA VAL A 36 5.12 5.53 -10.85
C VAL A 36 5.80 6.11 -9.61
N LEU A 37 6.91 5.52 -9.15
CA LEU A 37 7.43 5.73 -7.78
C LEU A 37 8.48 6.85 -7.62
N ALA A 38 8.66 7.71 -8.62
CA ALA A 38 9.76 8.68 -8.65
C ALA A 38 9.47 10.05 -8.01
N TYR A 39 8.24 10.32 -7.54
CA TYR A 39 7.79 11.71 -7.29
C TYR A 39 6.83 11.94 -6.10
N GLN A 40 6.80 11.03 -5.12
CA GLN A 40 5.83 11.07 -4.01
C GLN A 40 6.48 10.61 -2.70
N LEU A 41 6.42 11.43 -1.65
CA LEU A 41 6.45 11.11 -0.20
C LEU A 41 6.76 12.37 0.62
N ASP A 42 5.78 12.84 1.41
CA ASP A 42 5.81 13.78 2.55
C ASP A 42 4.32 14.13 2.84
N ILE A 43 3.73 14.24 4.05
CA ILE A 43 4.08 13.96 5.48
C ILE A 43 2.75 13.52 6.17
N PHE A 44 2.80 12.84 7.34
CA PHE A 44 1.62 12.44 8.15
C PHE A 44 1.89 12.55 9.67
N SER A 45 0.88 12.90 10.48
CA SER A 45 0.67 12.68 11.95
C SER A 45 -0.53 13.50 12.47
N PRO A 46 -1.48 13.00 13.32
CA PRO A 46 -1.15 12.66 14.72
C PRO A 46 -2.10 11.62 15.44
N SER A 47 -2.17 11.76 16.78
CA SER A 47 -2.84 11.01 17.88
C SER A 47 -4.39 11.16 17.99
N SER A 48 -5.20 10.42 18.79
CA SER A 48 -5.09 9.30 19.78
C SER A 48 -6.52 8.79 20.15
N ILE A 49 -6.76 7.57 20.69
CA ILE A 49 -6.89 7.25 22.15
C ILE A 49 -6.97 5.72 22.42
N VAL A 50 -6.46 5.34 23.59
CA VAL A 50 -6.29 4.03 24.28
C VAL A 50 -7.56 3.18 24.55
N GLU A 51 -7.49 1.84 24.41
CA GLU A 51 -7.81 0.90 25.53
C GLU A 51 -7.30 -0.57 25.41
N SER A 52 -6.81 -1.09 26.55
CA SER A 52 -6.79 -2.51 27.01
C SER A 52 -6.31 -3.66 26.09
N ILE A 53 -5.02 -4.03 26.19
CA ILE A 53 -4.51 -5.31 25.65
C ILE A 53 -4.83 -6.47 26.60
N SER A 54 -5.60 -7.45 26.11
CA SER A 54 -5.79 -8.74 26.77
C SER A 54 -4.80 -9.78 26.23
N HIS A 55 -4.06 -10.44 27.12
CA HIS A 55 -3.12 -11.50 26.74
C HIS A 55 -3.85 -12.70 26.12
N ARG A 56 -3.65 -12.94 24.81
CA ARG A 56 -3.86 -14.24 24.18
C ARG A 56 -2.52 -14.88 23.83
N HIS A 57 -2.30 -16.11 24.31
CA HIS A 57 -1.15 -16.91 23.93
C HIS A 57 -1.25 -17.34 22.47
N HIS A 58 -0.42 -16.78 21.58
CA HIS A 58 -0.13 -17.42 20.31
C HIS A 58 0.86 -18.57 20.55
N GLY A 59 0.47 -19.78 20.17
CA GLY A 59 1.33 -20.95 20.28
C GLY A 59 2.47 -20.88 19.26
N HIS A 60 3.72 -20.95 19.73
CA HIS A 60 4.88 -21.09 18.86
C HIS A 60 4.77 -22.36 18.02
N GLN A 61 4.53 -22.23 16.71
CA GLN A 61 4.84 -23.30 15.78
C GLN A 61 6.35 -23.34 15.58
N HIS A 62 6.99 -24.40 16.09
CA HIS A 62 8.40 -24.64 15.82
C HIS A 62 8.63 -24.90 14.32
N HIS A 63 9.32 -23.99 13.64
CA HIS A 63 9.77 -24.22 12.26
C HIS A 63 10.68 -25.46 12.19
N HIS A 64 10.15 -26.55 11.63
CA HIS A 64 10.95 -27.71 11.25
C HIS A 64 11.99 -27.29 10.20
N LYS A 65 13.27 -27.55 10.49
CA LYS A 65 14.41 -27.33 9.57
C LYS A 65 14.42 -28.32 8.40
N GLY A 66 13.40 -28.26 7.56
CA GLY A 66 13.40 -28.87 6.23
C GLY A 66 14.34 -28.13 5.28
N ARG A 67 14.71 -28.75 4.16
CA ARG A 67 15.31 -27.99 3.04
C ARG A 67 14.23 -27.04 2.48
N PRO A 68 14.56 -25.79 2.11
CA PRO A 68 13.60 -24.91 1.46
C PRO A 68 13.00 -25.61 0.22
N LYS A 69 11.67 -25.65 0.13
CA LYS A 69 11.01 -26.06 -1.10
C LYS A 69 11.30 -25.00 -2.18
N PRO A 70 11.43 -25.37 -3.46
CA PRO A 70 11.46 -24.37 -4.52
C PRO A 70 10.18 -23.55 -4.48
N ALA A 71 10.30 -22.22 -4.59
CA ALA A 71 9.14 -21.38 -4.84
C ALA A 71 8.46 -21.82 -6.14
N ARG A 72 7.13 -21.74 -6.18
CA ARG A 72 6.30 -22.08 -7.34
C ARG A 72 5.41 -20.89 -7.65
N CYS A 73 5.17 -20.65 -8.93
CA CYS A 73 4.08 -19.76 -9.30
C CYS A 73 2.75 -20.42 -8.88
N PRO A 74 1.79 -19.65 -8.34
CA PRO A 74 0.41 -20.09 -8.19
C PRO A 74 -0.18 -20.66 -9.48
N VAL A 75 -1.24 -21.44 -9.31
CA VAL A 75 -2.02 -21.97 -10.44
C VAL A 75 -2.41 -20.83 -11.37
N GLN A 76 -2.26 -21.06 -12.67
CA GLN A 76 -2.59 -20.11 -13.72
C GLN A 76 -3.90 -20.56 -14.37
N PRO A 77 -5.08 -20.28 -13.77
CA PRO A 77 -6.36 -20.78 -14.26
C PRO A 77 -6.66 -20.31 -15.69
N PRO A 78 -7.60 -20.95 -16.40
CA PRO A 78 -8.15 -20.40 -17.63
C PRO A 78 -8.88 -19.08 -17.36
N ALA A 79 -9.10 -18.28 -18.41
CA ALA A 79 -9.95 -17.11 -18.33
C ALA A 79 -11.40 -17.50 -17.96
N LEU A 80 -12.00 -16.79 -16.99
CA LEU A 80 -13.36 -17.02 -16.51
C LEU A 80 -14.33 -16.00 -17.12
N ASN A 81 -15.38 -16.50 -17.77
CA ASN A 81 -16.39 -15.69 -18.45
C ASN A 81 -17.80 -16.27 -18.21
N VAL A 82 -18.31 -16.12 -16.99
CA VAL A 82 -19.68 -16.50 -16.63
C VAL A 82 -20.65 -15.37 -17.03
N GLY A 83 -21.82 -15.73 -17.55
CA GLY A 83 -22.89 -14.81 -17.92
C GLY A 83 -22.53 -13.80 -19.02
N THR A 84 -23.32 -12.72 -19.11
CA THR A 84 -23.18 -11.64 -20.10
C THR A 84 -21.79 -11.00 -20.04
N ASP A 85 -21.15 -10.80 -21.20
CA ASP A 85 -19.81 -10.19 -21.33
C ASP A 85 -19.92 -8.75 -21.86
N TRP A 86 -20.40 -7.85 -21.01
CA TRP A 86 -20.40 -6.42 -21.32
C TRP A 86 -18.96 -5.86 -21.28
N ASN A 87 -18.60 -5.11 -22.32
CA ASN A 87 -17.30 -4.46 -22.45
C ASN A 87 -17.49 -2.94 -22.55
N PRO A 88 -17.32 -2.19 -21.45
CA PRO A 88 -17.48 -0.73 -21.44
C PRO A 88 -16.48 0.01 -22.35
N LEU A 89 -15.34 -0.60 -22.74
CA LEU A 89 -14.40 0.00 -23.69
C LEU A 89 -14.96 0.05 -25.13
N THR A 90 -16.05 -0.66 -25.41
CA THR A 90 -16.76 -0.65 -26.71
C THR A 90 -18.15 -0.02 -26.64
N ASP A 91 -18.51 0.54 -25.49
CA ASP A 91 -19.80 1.19 -25.23
C ASP A 91 -19.57 2.70 -25.16
N GLU A 92 -19.55 3.38 -26.31
CA GLU A 92 -19.19 4.81 -26.40
C GLU A 92 -20.08 5.71 -25.53
N ILE A 93 -21.37 5.35 -25.38
CA ILE A 93 -22.34 6.09 -24.57
C ILE A 93 -21.99 5.94 -23.08
N PHE A 94 -21.68 4.72 -22.63
CA PHE A 94 -21.23 4.50 -21.26
C PHE A 94 -19.85 5.12 -21.02
N ALA A 95 -18.92 5.06 -21.98
CA ALA A 95 -17.59 5.65 -21.86
C ALA A 95 -17.65 7.16 -21.65
N GLU A 96 -18.49 7.88 -22.38
CA GLU A 96 -18.73 9.31 -22.17
C GLU A 96 -19.41 9.60 -20.82
N LEU A 97 -20.35 8.75 -20.38
CA LEU A 97 -20.96 8.87 -19.05
C LEU A 97 -19.95 8.67 -17.91
N ALA A 98 -19.12 7.63 -17.99
CA ALA A 98 -18.10 7.32 -17.00
C ALA A 98 -17.04 8.43 -16.89
N ALA A 99 -16.57 8.95 -18.04
CA ALA A 99 -15.67 10.10 -18.08
C ALA A 99 -16.26 11.34 -17.39
N ARG A 100 -17.55 11.65 -17.66
CA ARG A 100 -18.25 12.77 -17.02
C ARG A 100 -18.50 12.56 -15.53
N ARG A 101 -18.85 11.35 -15.10
CA ARG A 101 -19.04 11.03 -13.67
C ARG A 101 -17.73 11.14 -12.90
N LEU A 102 -16.63 10.60 -13.40
CA LEU A 102 -15.32 10.73 -12.76
C LEU A 102 -14.83 12.19 -12.72
N SER A 103 -14.99 12.92 -13.83
CA SER A 103 -14.75 14.37 -13.90
C SER A 103 -15.54 15.15 -12.84
N SER A 104 -16.84 14.85 -12.70
CA SER A 104 -17.69 15.49 -11.69
C SER A 104 -17.31 15.10 -10.26
N ALA A 105 -16.90 13.85 -10.00
CA ALA A 105 -16.48 13.39 -8.66
C ALA A 105 -15.18 14.06 -8.18
N VAL A 106 -14.28 14.40 -9.09
CA VAL A 106 -13.06 15.18 -8.81
C VAL A 106 -13.39 16.60 -8.34
N GLN A 107 -14.51 17.18 -8.76
CA GLN A 107 -14.91 18.54 -8.34
C GLN A 107 -15.34 18.62 -6.86
N TYR A 108 -15.67 17.48 -6.25
CA TYR A 108 -15.88 17.38 -4.80
C TYR A 108 -14.52 17.21 -4.13
N ALA A 109 -13.92 18.32 -3.70
CA ALA A 109 -12.60 18.35 -3.06
C ALA A 109 -12.59 17.74 -1.64
N THR A 110 -12.90 16.45 -1.52
CA THR A 110 -13.02 15.67 -0.27
C THR A 110 -11.67 15.42 0.42
N GLU A 111 -10.88 16.48 0.58
CA GLU A 111 -9.58 16.50 1.22
C GLU A 111 -9.70 16.19 2.72
N SER A 112 -9.01 15.15 3.18
CA SER A 112 -8.81 14.85 4.60
C SER A 112 -7.43 15.38 5.05
N TYR A 113 -7.31 15.82 6.30
CA TYR A 113 -6.09 16.43 6.84
C TYR A 113 -5.71 15.78 8.18
N ASP A 114 -4.41 15.68 8.46
CA ASP A 114 -3.88 15.23 9.75
C ASP A 114 -4.63 15.82 10.97
N ASP A 115 -4.93 17.13 10.94
CA ASP A 115 -5.64 17.82 12.02
C ASP A 115 -7.17 17.60 12.04
N MET A 116 -7.64 16.55 11.35
CA MET A 116 -8.99 15.96 11.41
C MET A 116 -9.03 14.63 12.17
N ILE A 117 -7.90 13.99 12.43
CA ILE A 117 -7.83 12.71 13.17
C ILE A 117 -8.40 12.91 14.59
N GLY A 118 -9.27 12.00 15.02
CA GLY A 118 -9.98 12.09 16.30
C GLY A 118 -10.95 13.27 16.45
N LEU A 119 -11.26 14.04 15.39
CA LEU A 119 -12.38 14.97 15.42
C LEU A 119 -13.72 14.21 15.33
N PRO A 120 -14.79 14.71 15.97
CA PRO A 120 -16.14 14.23 15.69
C PRO A 120 -16.46 14.32 14.18
N PHE A 121 -17.05 13.28 13.62
CA PHE A 121 -17.32 13.22 12.18
C PHE A 121 -18.45 14.16 11.72
N ASP A 122 -19.20 14.78 12.63
CA ASP A 122 -20.12 15.90 12.37
C ASP A 122 -19.43 17.28 12.36
N ASN A 123 -18.09 17.32 12.44
CA ASN A 123 -17.32 18.55 12.35
C ASN A 123 -17.41 19.16 10.94
N PRO A 124 -17.59 20.49 10.79
CA PRO A 124 -17.70 21.16 9.49
C PRO A 124 -16.54 20.94 8.51
N LYS A 125 -15.37 20.48 8.96
CA LYS A 125 -14.29 20.04 8.04
C LYS A 125 -14.73 18.87 7.14
N PHE A 126 -15.65 18.03 7.59
CA PHE A 126 -16.22 16.93 6.81
C PHE A 126 -17.45 17.33 5.97
N ASP A 127 -17.90 18.60 5.99
CA ASP A 127 -19.11 19.05 5.25
C ASP A 127 -19.09 18.66 3.76
N LYS A 128 -17.91 18.66 3.13
CA LYS A 128 -17.72 18.25 1.73
C LYS A 128 -18.12 16.78 1.47
N GLN A 129 -18.01 15.91 2.48
CA GLN A 129 -18.43 14.50 2.39
C GLN A 129 -19.95 14.35 2.30
N TYR A 130 -20.75 15.23 2.94
CA TYR A 130 -22.20 15.25 2.71
C TYR A 130 -22.54 15.61 1.27
N ALA A 131 -21.87 16.62 0.70
CA ALA A 131 -22.09 17.04 -0.68
C ALA A 131 -21.70 15.94 -1.70
N PHE A 132 -20.62 15.21 -1.43
CA PHE A 132 -20.20 14.09 -2.28
C PHE A 132 -21.12 12.86 -2.14
N ALA A 133 -21.58 12.54 -0.92
CA ALA A 133 -22.54 11.47 -0.68
C ALA A 133 -23.91 11.76 -1.34
N ASP A 134 -24.38 13.01 -1.30
CA ASP A 134 -25.60 13.43 -2.01
C ASP A 134 -25.44 13.32 -3.53
N TRP A 135 -24.27 13.69 -4.07
CA TRP A 135 -23.97 13.51 -5.50
C TRP A 135 -23.96 12.02 -5.90
N LEU A 136 -23.33 11.15 -5.09
CA LEU A 136 -23.34 9.69 -5.30
C LEU A 136 -24.76 9.12 -5.31
N TYR A 137 -25.62 9.55 -4.36
CA TYR A 137 -27.02 9.16 -4.29
C TYR A 137 -27.80 9.52 -5.56
N HIS A 138 -27.57 10.72 -6.11
CA HIS A 138 -28.25 11.17 -7.33
C HIS A 138 -27.71 10.50 -8.61
N GLU A 139 -26.39 10.47 -8.79
CA GLU A 139 -25.78 9.91 -10.01
C GLU A 139 -25.92 8.40 -10.10
N TYR A 140 -25.82 7.68 -8.99
CA TYR A 140 -25.96 6.22 -8.92
C TYR A 140 -27.26 5.81 -8.24
N SER A 141 -28.36 6.51 -8.54
CA SER A 141 -29.66 6.29 -7.87
C SER A 141 -30.14 4.83 -7.82
N LYS A 142 -29.80 3.99 -8.80
CA LYS A 142 -30.11 2.54 -8.79
C LYS A 142 -29.32 1.71 -7.77
N VAL A 143 -28.16 2.20 -7.34
CA VAL A 143 -27.34 1.61 -6.28
C VAL A 143 -27.88 2.03 -4.90
N PHE A 144 -28.36 3.26 -4.78
CA PHE A 144 -28.76 3.88 -3.52
C PHE A 144 -30.27 3.93 -3.24
N ASP A 145 -31.13 3.38 -4.11
CA ASP A 145 -32.61 3.46 -3.94
C ASP A 145 -33.19 2.66 -2.77
N ASN A 146 -32.36 1.94 -2.02
CA ASN A 146 -32.70 1.07 -0.90
C ASN A 146 -33.68 -0.09 -1.23
N LYS A 147 -33.94 -0.37 -2.51
CA LYS A 147 -34.78 -1.52 -2.92
C LYS A 147 -33.96 -2.73 -3.33
N THR A 148 -32.81 -2.53 -3.98
CA THR A 148 -31.94 -3.62 -4.43
C THR A 148 -30.72 -3.82 -3.54
N LEU A 149 -30.10 -2.73 -3.07
CA LEU A 149 -29.04 -2.77 -2.07
C LEU A 149 -29.51 -2.01 -0.83
N LYS A 150 -29.31 -2.59 0.35
CA LYS A 150 -29.51 -1.89 1.62
C LYS A 150 -28.31 -0.97 1.86
N HIS A 151 -28.53 0.34 1.94
CA HIS A 151 -27.51 1.34 2.24
C HIS A 151 -27.59 1.76 3.71
N GLU A 152 -26.47 1.67 4.41
CA GLU A 152 -26.31 2.07 5.81
C GLU A 152 -25.16 3.08 5.93
N ILE A 153 -25.43 4.21 6.58
CA ILE A 153 -24.37 5.12 7.03
C ILE A 153 -23.85 4.60 8.38
N VAL A 154 -22.54 4.40 8.46
CA VAL A 154 -21.82 4.01 9.67
C VAL A 154 -21.11 5.24 10.23
N GLU A 155 -21.28 5.46 11.54
CA GLU A 155 -20.96 6.69 12.27
C GLU A 155 -21.61 7.97 11.69
N THR A 156 -21.09 8.53 10.59
CA THR A 156 -21.62 9.79 9.99
C THR A 156 -21.42 9.88 8.48
N HIS A 157 -20.31 9.38 7.94
CA HIS A 157 -20.02 9.43 6.51
C HIS A 157 -19.63 8.07 5.89
N GLY A 158 -19.23 7.07 6.69
CA GLY A 158 -18.83 5.76 6.16
C GLY A 158 -20.03 5.04 5.53
N GLN A 159 -19.88 4.51 4.32
CA GLN A 159 -20.99 3.88 3.58
C GLN A 159 -20.83 2.37 3.54
N LEU A 160 -21.78 1.64 4.13
CA LEU A 160 -21.90 0.20 3.97
C LEU A 160 -23.13 -0.11 3.11
N LEU A 161 -22.90 -0.72 1.94
CA LEU A 161 -23.97 -1.23 1.08
C LEU A 161 -23.98 -2.77 1.14
N THR A 162 -25.17 -3.35 1.26
CA THR A 162 -25.39 -4.80 1.26
C THR A 162 -26.35 -5.17 0.12
N TRP A 163 -25.84 -5.85 -0.90
CA TRP A 163 -26.66 -6.53 -1.91
C TRP A 163 -26.88 -7.96 -1.47
N GLU A 164 -28.05 -8.27 -0.92
CA GLU A 164 -28.32 -9.62 -0.40
C GLU A 164 -28.35 -10.67 -1.51
N GLY A 165 -27.64 -11.77 -1.28
CA GLY A 165 -27.61 -12.93 -2.18
C GLY A 165 -28.85 -13.80 -2.07
N SER A 166 -29.08 -14.64 -3.08
CA SER A 166 -30.16 -15.63 -3.05
C SER A 166 -29.86 -16.86 -2.17
N ASN A 167 -28.59 -17.07 -1.81
CA ASN A 167 -28.12 -18.17 -0.96
C ASN A 167 -27.40 -17.63 0.30
N PRO A 168 -28.06 -17.64 1.48
CA PRO A 168 -27.49 -17.08 2.71
C PRO A 168 -26.41 -17.96 3.35
N ASP A 169 -26.22 -19.20 2.88
CA ASP A 169 -25.18 -20.11 3.38
C ASP A 169 -23.79 -19.79 2.76
N LEU A 170 -23.73 -18.90 1.77
CA LEU A 170 -22.48 -18.47 1.13
C LEU A 170 -21.90 -17.23 1.80
N GLN A 171 -20.64 -17.32 2.22
CA GLN A 171 -19.87 -16.17 2.71
C GLN A 171 -19.91 -15.00 1.70
N PRO A 172 -20.15 -13.76 2.17
CA PRO A 172 -20.16 -12.59 1.29
C PRO A 172 -18.79 -12.28 0.66
N ILE A 173 -18.81 -11.53 -0.44
CA ILE A 173 -17.63 -10.84 -0.98
C ILE A 173 -17.65 -9.40 -0.49
N LEU A 174 -16.50 -8.86 -0.08
CA LEU A 174 -16.35 -7.43 0.25
C LEU A 174 -15.58 -6.70 -0.85
N LEU A 175 -16.17 -5.62 -1.38
CA LEU A 175 -15.50 -4.64 -2.24
C LEU A 175 -15.27 -3.35 -1.45
N MET A 176 -14.11 -2.72 -1.66
CA MET A 176 -13.70 -1.53 -0.93
C MET A 176 -13.13 -0.44 -1.85
N ALA A 177 -13.27 0.79 -1.38
CA ALA A 177 -12.61 2.01 -1.86
C ALA A 177 -12.75 3.08 -0.76
N HIS A 178 -12.08 4.23 -0.88
CA HIS A 178 -12.36 5.40 -0.05
C HIS A 178 -12.95 6.56 -0.86
N MET A 179 -13.43 7.58 -0.16
CA MET A 179 -14.11 8.75 -0.71
C MET A 179 -13.32 10.05 -0.52
N ASP A 180 -12.39 10.07 0.44
CA ASP A 180 -11.48 11.18 0.67
C ASP A 180 -10.30 11.18 -0.32
N THR A 181 -9.35 12.08 -0.07
CA THR A 181 -8.20 12.34 -0.93
C THR A 181 -7.15 13.08 -0.11
N VAL A 182 -5.85 12.88 -0.34
CA VAL A 182 -4.85 13.79 0.27
C VAL A 182 -5.05 15.25 -0.18
N PRO A 183 -4.68 16.24 0.66
CA PRO A 183 -4.76 17.65 0.32
C PRO A 183 -3.96 18.04 -0.93
N VAL A 184 -4.29 19.21 -1.48
CA VAL A 184 -3.41 19.88 -2.46
C VAL A 184 -2.63 21.01 -1.80
N LEU A 185 -1.30 20.90 -1.84
CA LEU A 185 -0.38 21.93 -1.36
C LEU A 185 -0.60 23.26 -2.12
N PRO A 186 -0.98 24.37 -1.47
CA PRO A 186 -1.20 25.65 -2.15
C PRO A 186 0.02 26.18 -2.91
N ALA A 187 1.22 25.77 -2.48
CA ALA A 187 2.50 26.12 -3.10
C ALA A 187 2.86 25.31 -4.36
N THR A 188 2.02 24.36 -4.78
CA THR A 188 2.21 23.61 -6.04
C THR A 188 1.11 23.87 -7.07
N LEU A 189 0.14 24.75 -6.78
CA LEU A 189 -1.01 25.03 -7.67
C LEU A 189 -0.60 25.57 -9.05
N ASP A 190 0.56 26.21 -9.17
CA ASP A 190 1.15 26.70 -10.42
C ASP A 190 1.90 25.62 -11.22
N LEU A 191 2.14 24.45 -10.61
CA LEU A 191 2.73 23.28 -11.26
C LEU A 191 1.68 22.34 -11.88
N TRP A 192 0.41 22.47 -11.50
CA TRP A 192 -0.69 21.69 -12.08
C TRP A 192 -1.00 22.19 -13.49
N THR A 193 -1.00 21.27 -14.47
CA THR A 193 -1.39 21.52 -15.86
C THR A 193 -2.88 21.91 -15.95
N TYR A 194 -3.71 21.32 -15.09
CA TYR A 194 -5.12 21.68 -14.91
C TYR A 194 -5.44 21.79 -13.41
N PRO A 195 -6.24 22.77 -12.97
CA PRO A 195 -6.63 22.93 -11.57
C PRO A 195 -7.09 21.61 -10.93
N PRO A 196 -6.61 21.28 -9.71
CA PRO A 196 -6.71 19.92 -9.15
C PRO A 196 -8.13 19.42 -8.95
N PHE A 197 -9.11 20.31 -8.83
CA PHE A 197 -10.52 19.99 -8.61
C PHE A 197 -11.41 20.46 -9.77
N GLU A 198 -10.87 20.65 -10.98
CA GLU A 198 -11.67 20.93 -12.19
C GLU A 198 -12.24 19.64 -12.81
N GLY A 199 -11.54 18.51 -12.66
CA GLY A 199 -11.93 17.24 -13.28
C GLY A 199 -11.72 17.22 -14.80
N THR A 200 -10.76 17.99 -15.32
CA THR A 200 -10.63 18.26 -16.76
C THR A 200 -10.49 16.98 -17.59
N ILE A 201 -11.32 16.84 -18.62
CA ILE A 201 -11.26 15.73 -19.58
C ILE A 201 -10.48 16.17 -20.82
N THR A 202 -9.34 15.54 -21.09
CA THR A 202 -8.52 15.80 -22.29
C THR A 202 -8.62 14.64 -23.28
N LYS A 203 -8.73 14.95 -24.57
CA LYS A 203 -8.59 13.97 -25.66
C LYS A 203 -7.19 14.11 -26.28
N ASP A 204 -6.55 12.98 -26.57
CA ASP A 204 -5.22 12.87 -27.20
C ASP A 204 -4.09 13.58 -26.44
N ALA A 205 -4.05 13.40 -25.12
CA ALA A 205 -3.32 14.26 -24.18
C ALA A 205 -1.82 14.49 -24.48
N SER A 206 -1.08 13.48 -24.96
CA SER A 206 0.26 13.68 -25.55
C SER A 206 0.74 12.46 -26.36
N PRO A 207 1.83 12.56 -27.16
CA PRO A 207 2.47 11.39 -27.76
C PRO A 207 2.97 10.34 -26.74
N SER A 208 3.23 10.75 -25.50
CA SER A 208 3.61 9.89 -24.37
C SER A 208 2.41 9.38 -23.55
N THR A 209 1.23 9.98 -23.71
CA THR A 209 -0.02 9.67 -23.01
C THR A 209 -1.21 9.81 -23.98
N PRO A 210 -1.31 8.95 -25.01
CA PRO A 210 -2.40 9.02 -25.98
C PRO A 210 -3.75 8.66 -25.34
N GLY A 211 -4.85 8.93 -26.06
CA GLY A 211 -6.22 8.60 -25.62
C GLY A 211 -6.87 9.67 -24.75
N THR A 212 -8.00 9.32 -24.13
CA THR A 212 -8.77 10.23 -23.25
C THR A 212 -8.30 10.08 -21.81
N TRP A 213 -8.14 11.19 -21.10
CA TRP A 213 -7.70 11.25 -19.70
C TRP A 213 -8.61 12.16 -18.88
N VAL A 214 -8.82 11.81 -17.62
CA VAL A 214 -9.47 12.66 -16.60
C VAL A 214 -8.41 13.10 -15.60
N TRP A 215 -8.31 14.41 -15.37
CA TRP A 215 -7.27 15.02 -14.53
C TRP A 215 -7.85 15.61 -13.24
N GLY A 216 -7.09 15.49 -12.15
CA GLY A 216 -7.35 16.11 -10.86
C GLY A 216 -7.22 15.14 -9.68
N ARG A 217 -7.18 15.69 -8.47
CA ARG A 217 -7.05 14.95 -7.21
C ARG A 217 -8.29 14.07 -7.00
N GLY A 218 -8.07 12.79 -6.70
CA GLY A 218 -9.12 11.78 -6.59
C GLY A 218 -9.39 11.00 -7.88
N SER A 219 -8.84 11.41 -9.03
CA SER A 219 -9.06 10.71 -10.32
C SER A 219 -8.29 9.39 -10.43
N SER A 220 -7.26 9.21 -9.61
CA SER A 220 -6.33 8.06 -9.59
C SER A 220 -6.33 7.35 -8.24
N ASP A 221 -6.62 8.10 -7.16
CA ASP A 221 -6.68 7.63 -5.76
C ASP A 221 -7.84 8.29 -4.99
N CYS A 222 -8.99 7.65 -4.77
CA CYS A 222 -9.41 6.34 -5.30
C CYS A 222 -10.82 6.36 -5.91
N LYS A 223 -11.31 7.55 -6.33
CA LYS A 223 -12.67 7.70 -6.88
C LYS A 223 -12.87 6.92 -8.18
N ASN A 224 -11.81 6.65 -8.95
CA ASN A 224 -11.83 5.75 -10.10
C ASN A 224 -12.28 4.32 -9.74
N SER A 225 -11.87 3.79 -8.58
CA SER A 225 -12.23 2.46 -8.10
C SER A 225 -13.65 2.46 -7.53
N LEU A 226 -13.96 3.43 -6.65
CA LEU A 226 -15.29 3.68 -6.10
C LEU A 226 -16.36 3.74 -7.21
N LEU A 227 -16.17 4.60 -8.20
CA LEU A 227 -17.10 4.79 -9.31
C LEU A 227 -17.14 3.59 -10.27
N GLY A 228 -16.04 2.83 -10.38
CA GLY A 228 -15.98 1.59 -11.16
C GLY A 228 -16.79 0.46 -10.53
N ILE A 229 -16.72 0.32 -9.20
CA ILE A 229 -17.56 -0.61 -8.41
C ILE A 229 -19.04 -0.22 -8.58
N TYR A 230 -19.40 1.05 -8.35
CA TYR A 230 -20.78 1.50 -8.47
C TYR A 230 -21.33 1.39 -9.90
N ALA A 231 -20.53 1.64 -10.93
CA ALA A 231 -20.97 1.48 -12.31
C ALA A 231 -21.17 0.01 -12.71
N ALA A 232 -20.32 -0.89 -12.20
CA ALA A 232 -20.50 -2.33 -12.36
C ALA A 232 -21.80 -2.82 -11.70
N ILE A 233 -22.09 -2.37 -10.47
CA ILE A 233 -23.31 -2.70 -9.75
C ILE A 233 -24.53 -2.10 -10.45
N GLU A 234 -24.53 -0.82 -10.79
CA GLU A 234 -25.62 -0.14 -11.51
C GLU A 234 -25.96 -0.87 -12.82
N ARG A 235 -24.93 -1.34 -13.56
CA ARG A 235 -25.11 -2.14 -14.77
C ARG A 235 -25.78 -3.47 -14.46
N LEU A 236 -25.30 -4.21 -13.46
CA LEU A 236 -25.85 -5.52 -13.09
C LEU A 236 -27.31 -5.42 -12.59
N VAL A 237 -27.61 -4.43 -11.75
CA VAL A 237 -28.98 -4.09 -11.31
C VAL A 237 -29.87 -3.78 -12.52
N SER A 238 -29.37 -3.01 -13.48
CA SER A 238 -30.09 -2.69 -14.73
C SER A 238 -30.32 -3.89 -15.64
N GLU A 239 -29.50 -4.94 -15.53
CA GLU A 239 -29.65 -6.21 -16.24
C GLU A 239 -30.56 -7.21 -15.51
N GLY A 240 -31.11 -6.85 -14.34
CA GLY A 240 -31.91 -7.75 -13.51
C GLY A 240 -31.10 -8.90 -12.90
N PHE A 241 -29.80 -8.68 -12.68
CA PHE A 241 -28.96 -9.62 -11.96
C PHE A 241 -29.40 -9.75 -10.50
N GLN A 242 -29.37 -10.96 -9.97
CA GLN A 242 -29.53 -11.27 -8.55
C GLN A 242 -28.33 -12.15 -8.18
N PRO A 243 -27.39 -11.69 -7.36
CA PRO A 243 -26.22 -12.48 -7.02
C PRO A 243 -26.61 -13.73 -6.20
N GLU A 244 -25.82 -14.80 -6.35
CA GLU A 244 -25.97 -16.02 -5.55
C GLU A 244 -25.59 -15.75 -4.08
N ARG A 245 -24.45 -15.08 -3.86
CA ARG A 245 -23.92 -14.72 -2.53
C ARG A 245 -24.10 -13.23 -2.24
N THR A 246 -24.16 -12.85 -0.96
CA THR A 246 -24.25 -11.44 -0.58
C THR A 246 -23.00 -10.66 -0.99
N ILE A 247 -23.17 -9.47 -1.55
CA ILE A 247 -22.08 -8.56 -1.91
C ILE A 247 -22.12 -7.37 -0.95
N LEU A 248 -21.01 -7.15 -0.27
CA LEU A 248 -20.79 -6.02 0.62
C LEU A 248 -19.92 -4.99 -0.11
N ILE A 249 -20.26 -3.71 0.03
CA ILE A 249 -19.41 -2.60 -0.39
C ILE A 249 -19.17 -1.70 0.82
N SER A 250 -17.91 -1.49 1.19
CA SER A 250 -17.49 -0.64 2.32
C SER A 250 -16.69 0.53 1.77
N ASN A 251 -17.17 1.76 2.00
CA ASN A 251 -16.51 2.96 1.52
C ASN A 251 -16.15 3.87 2.70
N GLY A 252 -14.84 4.01 2.94
CA GLY A 252 -14.27 4.92 3.93
C GLY A 252 -14.32 6.39 3.49
N PHE A 253 -14.06 7.31 4.43
CA PHE A 253 -13.98 8.75 4.16
C PHE A 253 -12.81 9.44 4.87
N ASP A 254 -11.89 8.64 5.41
CA ASP A 254 -10.74 9.06 6.20
C ASP A 254 -9.53 8.11 6.03
N GLU A 255 -9.44 7.35 4.93
CA GLU A 255 -8.33 6.40 4.67
C GLU A 255 -6.99 7.15 4.74
N GLU A 256 -6.95 8.28 4.02
CA GLU A 256 -5.81 9.18 3.83
C GLU A 256 -5.44 9.94 5.11
N ILE A 257 -6.12 9.65 6.24
CA ILE A 257 -5.75 10.09 7.59
C ILE A 257 -5.80 8.96 8.65
N GLY A 258 -6.02 7.71 8.28
CA GLY A 258 -5.87 6.56 9.19
C GLY A 258 -7.05 5.58 9.28
N GLY A 259 -8.18 5.84 8.61
CA GLY A 259 -9.21 4.82 8.39
C GLY A 259 -10.05 4.44 9.60
N GLU A 260 -10.36 5.39 10.49
CA GLU A 260 -11.26 5.15 11.63
C GLU A 260 -12.66 4.72 11.13
N SER A 261 -13.11 5.22 9.98
CA SER A 261 -14.38 4.84 9.37
C SER A 261 -14.41 3.38 8.92
N ALA A 262 -13.34 2.87 8.29
CA ALA A 262 -13.24 1.46 7.91
C ALA A 262 -13.13 0.54 9.14
N MET A 263 -12.52 1.00 10.24
CA MET A 263 -12.56 0.29 11.51
C MET A 263 -13.99 0.19 12.06
N ALA A 264 -14.78 1.26 12.00
CA ALA A 264 -16.19 1.24 12.41
C ALA A 264 -17.05 0.33 11.51
N ILE A 265 -16.89 0.39 10.18
CA ILE A 265 -17.60 -0.50 9.24
C ILE A 265 -17.21 -1.96 9.47
N SER A 266 -15.92 -2.25 9.69
CA SER A 266 -15.43 -3.58 10.06
C SER A 266 -16.09 -4.11 11.33
N LYS A 267 -16.25 -3.28 12.37
CA LYS A 267 -16.95 -3.66 13.60
C LYS A 267 -18.40 -4.05 13.32
N VAL A 268 -19.14 -3.28 12.52
CA VAL A 268 -20.51 -3.62 12.11
C VAL A 268 -20.56 -4.96 11.35
N MET A 269 -19.59 -5.23 10.47
CA MET A 269 -19.50 -6.51 9.76
C MET A 269 -19.16 -7.68 10.69
N GLN A 270 -18.23 -7.50 11.64
CA GLN A 270 -17.87 -8.50 12.64
C GLN A 270 -19.03 -8.82 13.60
N GLU A 271 -19.83 -7.82 14.00
CA GLU A 271 -21.03 -8.01 14.81
C GLU A 271 -22.15 -8.75 14.04
N ARG A 272 -22.22 -8.55 12.71
CA ARG A 272 -23.26 -9.13 11.84
C ARG A 272 -22.93 -10.55 11.34
N TYR A 273 -21.68 -10.79 10.97
CA TYR A 273 -21.25 -12.02 10.29
C TYR A 273 -20.21 -12.84 11.08
N GLY A 274 -19.54 -12.25 12.08
CA GLY A 274 -18.47 -12.88 12.85
C GLY A 274 -17.07 -12.76 12.22
N PRO A 275 -16.02 -13.28 12.88
CA PRO A 275 -14.68 -13.40 12.29
C PRO A 275 -14.65 -14.48 11.19
N ASP A 276 -13.66 -14.42 10.30
CA ASP A 276 -13.45 -15.37 9.20
C ASP A 276 -14.71 -15.62 8.34
N SER A 277 -15.55 -14.59 8.19
CA SER A 277 -16.89 -14.67 7.62
C SER A 277 -17.00 -14.17 6.17
N VAL A 278 -15.97 -13.49 5.66
CA VAL A 278 -15.92 -12.95 4.30
C VAL A 278 -15.10 -13.88 3.40
N ALA A 279 -15.62 -14.21 2.22
CA ALA A 279 -14.97 -15.13 1.29
C ALA A 279 -13.64 -14.56 0.76
N PHE A 280 -13.65 -13.28 0.39
CA PHE A 280 -12.48 -12.46 0.11
C PHE A 280 -12.82 -10.95 0.11
N VAL A 281 -11.80 -10.13 0.30
CA VAL A 281 -11.82 -8.68 0.15
C VAL A 281 -11.12 -8.29 -1.16
N VAL A 282 -11.70 -7.37 -1.92
CA VAL A 282 -10.99 -6.60 -2.94
C VAL A 282 -11.01 -5.13 -2.54
N ASP A 283 -9.84 -4.55 -2.41
CA ASP A 283 -9.63 -3.14 -2.09
C ASP A 283 -8.73 -2.49 -3.14
N GLU A 284 -8.56 -1.18 -3.02
CA GLU A 284 -7.60 -0.41 -3.79
C GLU A 284 -6.17 -0.94 -3.68
N GLY A 285 -5.30 -0.40 -4.53
CA GLY A 285 -3.86 -0.58 -4.38
C GLY A 285 -3.12 -0.23 -5.65
N PHE A 286 -1.86 0.18 -5.51
CA PHE A 286 -1.01 0.57 -6.63
C PHE A 286 -0.48 -0.61 -7.47
N THR A 287 -0.89 -1.85 -7.17
CA THR A 287 -0.67 -2.99 -8.07
C THR A 287 -1.76 -3.06 -9.12
N GLY A 288 -1.39 -3.32 -10.37
CA GLY A 288 -2.32 -3.37 -11.50
C GLY A 288 -1.78 -4.22 -12.65
N ILE A 289 -2.04 -3.78 -13.88
CA ILE A 289 -1.57 -4.45 -15.10
C ILE A 289 -0.28 -3.82 -15.62
N SER A 290 0.75 -4.63 -15.86
CA SER A 290 2.01 -4.22 -16.51
C SER A 290 2.29 -5.05 -17.77
N PHE A 291 3.27 -4.63 -18.56
CA PHE A 291 3.82 -5.43 -19.65
C PHE A 291 5.32 -5.67 -19.40
N GLU A 292 5.68 -6.92 -19.13
CA GLU A 292 7.01 -7.30 -18.66
C GLU A 292 7.48 -8.59 -19.35
N TYR A 293 8.74 -8.58 -19.82
CA TYR A 293 9.39 -9.74 -20.45
C TYR A 293 8.56 -10.41 -21.58
N GLY A 294 7.87 -9.60 -22.38
CA GLY A 294 7.03 -10.05 -23.49
C GLY A 294 5.61 -10.51 -23.12
N SER A 295 5.16 -10.27 -21.89
CA SER A 295 3.85 -10.70 -21.39
C SER A 295 3.10 -9.58 -20.66
N THR A 296 1.77 -9.57 -20.79
CA THR A 296 0.89 -8.84 -19.86
C THR A 296 0.93 -9.54 -18.49
N VAL A 297 1.06 -8.77 -17.42
CA VAL A 297 1.11 -9.28 -16.04
C VAL A 297 0.05 -8.57 -15.20
N ALA A 298 -0.86 -9.34 -14.59
CA ALA A 298 -1.76 -8.85 -13.56
C ALA A 298 -1.13 -9.12 -12.19
N THR A 299 -0.87 -8.05 -11.44
CA THR A 299 -0.22 -8.13 -10.13
C THR A 299 -1.23 -7.85 -9.03
N PHE A 300 -1.35 -8.74 -8.04
CA PHE A 300 -2.22 -8.55 -6.89
C PHE A 300 -1.42 -8.26 -5.62
N GLY A 301 -1.75 -7.19 -4.89
CA GLY A 301 -1.23 -6.89 -3.57
C GLY A 301 -1.82 -7.83 -2.51
N MET A 302 -1.12 -8.95 -2.27
CA MET A 302 -1.50 -10.05 -1.39
C MET A 302 -0.83 -10.00 -0.01
N ALA A 303 -0.14 -8.89 0.30
CA ALA A 303 0.44 -8.59 1.61
C ALA A 303 0.74 -7.09 1.70
N GLU A 304 0.91 -6.57 2.91
CA GLU A 304 1.41 -5.22 3.15
C GLU A 304 2.57 -5.23 4.14
N LYS A 305 3.41 -4.20 4.06
CA LYS A 305 4.43 -3.95 5.07
C LYS A 305 3.78 -3.48 6.37
N GLY A 306 4.40 -3.86 7.49
CA GLY A 306 4.10 -3.23 8.78
C GLY A 306 4.80 -1.88 8.90
N SER A 307 4.55 -1.16 9.99
CA SER A 307 5.20 0.11 10.30
C SER A 307 5.47 0.21 11.80
N VAL A 308 6.66 0.65 12.20
CA VAL A 308 6.94 1.03 13.59
C VAL A 308 7.87 2.23 13.70
N ASN A 309 7.47 3.24 14.50
CA ASN A 309 8.32 4.37 14.84
C ASN A 309 9.07 4.10 16.16
N VAL A 310 10.39 4.01 16.07
CA VAL A 310 11.29 3.92 17.23
C VAL A 310 11.74 5.34 17.62
N ASN A 311 11.33 5.79 18.80
CA ASN A 311 11.84 7.00 19.42
C ASN A 311 13.09 6.68 20.23
N ILE A 312 14.14 7.45 19.99
CA ILE A 312 15.41 7.36 20.68
C ILE A 312 15.56 8.64 21.51
N LYS A 313 15.79 8.50 22.82
CA LYS A 313 16.09 9.61 23.73
C LYS A 313 17.46 9.39 24.34
N VAL A 314 18.38 10.33 24.10
CA VAL A 314 19.72 10.37 24.72
C VAL A 314 19.70 11.42 25.83
N GLU A 315 20.00 11.01 27.05
CA GLU A 315 20.07 11.86 28.24
C GLU A 315 21.53 12.03 28.70
N THR A 316 21.96 13.29 28.85
CA THR A 316 23.32 13.68 29.28
C THR A 316 23.30 14.73 30.38
N LEU A 317 24.45 15.03 31.00
CA LEU A 317 24.59 16.16 31.93
C LEU A 317 24.35 17.56 31.32
N GLY A 318 24.35 17.70 29.98
CA GLY A 318 24.39 19.00 29.33
C GLY A 318 25.66 19.79 29.68
N GLY A 319 25.54 21.11 29.87
CA GLY A 319 26.61 21.97 30.39
C GLY A 319 26.98 23.18 29.51
N HIS A 320 28.09 23.84 29.83
CA HIS A 320 28.53 25.06 29.15
C HIS A 320 29.46 24.76 27.97
N SER A 321 29.16 25.29 26.77
CA SER A 321 29.88 24.94 25.53
C SER A 321 31.39 25.27 25.51
N SER A 322 31.89 26.09 26.45
CA SER A 322 33.33 26.37 26.56
C SER A 322 34.14 25.32 27.30
N VAL A 323 33.50 24.34 27.95
CA VAL A 323 34.16 23.20 28.63
C VAL A 323 33.42 21.91 28.24
N PRO A 324 33.44 21.52 26.96
CA PRO A 324 32.66 20.38 26.50
C PRO A 324 33.28 19.04 26.96
N PRO A 325 32.45 18.01 27.25
CA PRO A 325 32.92 16.63 27.36
C PRO A 325 33.38 16.10 25.99
N ALA A 326 34.03 14.93 25.98
CA ALA A 326 34.52 14.28 24.76
C ALA A 326 33.40 14.00 23.71
N HIS A 327 32.18 13.74 24.17
CA HIS A 327 30.98 13.64 23.34
C HIS A 327 29.83 14.44 23.97
N THR A 328 29.18 15.29 23.18
CA THR A 328 27.95 16.00 23.57
C THR A 328 26.73 15.10 23.36
N GLY A 329 25.56 15.44 23.92
CA GLY A 329 24.32 14.68 23.69
C GLY A 329 23.98 14.53 22.20
N ILE A 330 24.18 15.59 21.40
CA ILE A 330 24.00 15.52 19.94
C ILE A 330 25.03 14.57 19.32
N GLY A 331 26.30 14.63 19.74
CA GLY A 331 27.34 13.72 19.25
C GLY A 331 27.10 12.26 19.59
N ILE A 332 26.53 11.96 20.76
CA ILE A 332 26.09 10.60 21.13
C ILE A 332 24.92 10.16 20.25
N MET A 333 23.90 11.01 20.05
CA MET A 333 22.79 10.72 19.14
C MET A 333 23.28 10.47 17.70
N SER A 334 24.21 11.28 17.19
CA SER A 334 24.80 11.07 15.86
C SER A 334 25.51 9.72 15.73
N LEU A 335 26.16 9.22 16.79
CA LEU A 335 26.78 7.88 16.78
C LEU A 335 25.73 6.76 16.82
N VAL A 336 24.64 6.94 17.58
CA VAL A 336 23.51 6.00 17.63
C VAL A 336 22.82 5.89 16.27
N LEU A 337 22.53 7.03 15.64
CA LEU A 337 21.90 7.09 14.32
C LEU A 337 22.81 6.53 13.22
N ALA A 338 24.10 6.86 13.24
CA ALA A 338 25.08 6.32 12.30
C ALA A 338 25.28 4.79 12.45
N GLU A 339 25.15 4.22 13.65
CA GLU A 339 25.20 2.77 13.85
C GLU A 339 23.97 2.09 13.24
N LEU A 340 22.78 2.71 13.29
CA LEU A 340 21.61 2.19 12.56
C LEU A 340 21.85 2.25 11.05
N GLU A 341 22.23 3.41 10.49
CA GLU A 341 22.49 3.56 9.04
C GLU A 341 23.60 2.64 8.51
N ALA A 342 24.62 2.34 9.33
CA ALA A 342 25.69 1.41 8.97
C ALA A 342 25.27 -0.07 9.00
N ASN A 343 24.14 -0.40 9.63
CA ASN A 343 23.63 -1.77 9.80
C ASN A 343 22.18 -1.93 9.29
N PRO A 344 21.85 -1.58 8.03
CA PRO A 344 20.51 -1.76 7.48
C PRO A 344 20.07 -3.24 7.57
N PHE A 345 18.76 -3.47 7.63
CA PHE A 345 18.21 -4.83 7.66
C PHE A 345 18.61 -5.59 6.37
N PRO A 346 19.03 -6.86 6.48
CA PRO A 346 19.46 -7.63 5.32
C PRO A 346 18.27 -7.98 4.40
N PRO A 347 18.42 -7.82 3.08
CA PRO A 347 17.39 -8.21 2.12
C PRO A 347 17.27 -9.74 2.03
N SER A 348 16.04 -10.24 1.90
CA SER A 348 15.73 -11.67 1.85
C SER A 348 14.79 -12.02 0.69
N LEU A 349 14.95 -13.24 0.19
CA LEU A 349 14.02 -13.89 -0.74
C LEU A 349 13.62 -15.24 -0.13
N THR A 350 12.37 -15.35 0.33
CA THR A 350 11.82 -16.56 0.94
C THR A 350 10.63 -17.07 0.14
N PRO A 351 10.29 -18.38 0.20
CA PRO A 351 9.11 -18.94 -0.49
C PRO A 351 7.79 -18.28 -0.10
N GLU A 352 7.71 -17.76 1.12
CA GLU A 352 6.54 -17.11 1.71
C GLU A 352 6.39 -15.66 1.19
N ALA A 353 7.50 -14.97 0.93
CA ALA A 353 7.49 -13.57 0.50
C ALA A 353 6.88 -13.40 -0.92
N PRO A 354 5.93 -12.47 -1.11
CA PRO A 354 5.25 -12.30 -2.40
C PRO A 354 6.19 -12.01 -3.57
N PHE A 355 7.28 -11.27 -3.33
CA PHE A 355 8.22 -10.89 -4.40
C PHE A 355 9.01 -12.07 -4.98
N LEU A 356 9.22 -13.16 -4.23
CA LEU A 356 9.78 -14.38 -4.82
C LEU A 356 8.74 -15.11 -5.68
N LYS A 357 7.48 -15.17 -5.22
CA LYS A 357 6.35 -15.74 -5.99
C LYS A 357 6.15 -14.99 -7.31
N TYR A 358 6.20 -13.66 -7.28
CA TYR A 358 6.23 -12.78 -8.44
C TYR A 358 7.31 -13.18 -9.46
N LEU A 359 8.58 -13.22 -9.01
CA LEU A 359 9.71 -13.58 -9.85
C LEU A 359 9.59 -15.00 -10.41
N THR A 360 9.03 -15.95 -9.65
CA THR A 360 8.77 -17.31 -10.14
C THR A 360 7.69 -17.34 -11.21
N CYS A 361 6.61 -16.57 -11.09
CA CYS A 361 5.59 -16.49 -12.14
C CYS A 361 6.13 -15.94 -13.46
N LEU A 362 6.95 -14.89 -13.43
CA LEU A 362 7.63 -14.39 -14.61
C LEU A 362 8.68 -15.39 -15.14
N SER A 363 9.44 -16.03 -14.25
CA SER A 363 10.38 -17.10 -14.58
C SER A 363 9.70 -18.23 -15.36
N ASP A 364 8.55 -18.69 -14.91
CA ASP A 364 7.95 -19.91 -15.42
C ASP A 364 7.08 -19.65 -16.66
N ASN A 365 6.48 -18.46 -16.80
CA ASN A 365 5.51 -18.15 -17.86
C ASN A 365 5.97 -17.09 -18.87
N ALA A 366 6.84 -16.14 -18.52
CA ALA A 366 7.18 -15.04 -19.44
C ALA A 366 8.28 -15.44 -20.44
N PRO A 367 8.07 -15.23 -21.76
CA PRO A 367 8.93 -15.76 -22.81
C PRO A 367 10.32 -15.13 -22.83
N GLU A 368 10.43 -13.82 -22.54
CA GLU A 368 11.70 -13.08 -22.57
C GLU A 368 12.43 -13.06 -21.22
N PHE A 369 11.91 -13.76 -20.20
CA PHE A 369 12.53 -13.73 -18.87
C PHE A 369 13.98 -14.27 -18.92
N PRO A 370 14.98 -13.53 -18.41
CA PRO A 370 16.39 -13.86 -18.63
C PRO A 370 16.78 -15.25 -18.11
N LYS A 371 17.34 -16.10 -18.97
CA LYS A 371 17.75 -17.49 -18.63
C LYS A 371 18.67 -17.58 -17.40
N GLY A 372 19.56 -16.61 -17.23
CA GLY A 372 20.45 -16.53 -16.06
C GLY A 372 19.72 -16.15 -14.76
N LEU A 373 18.67 -15.34 -14.83
CA LEU A 373 17.82 -14.99 -13.70
C LEU A 373 16.88 -16.16 -13.34
N ARG A 374 16.23 -16.77 -14.34
CA ARG A 374 15.40 -17.99 -14.21
C ARG A 374 16.07 -19.06 -13.36
N LYS A 375 17.32 -19.42 -13.70
CA LYS A 375 18.11 -20.41 -12.95
C LYS A 375 18.33 -20.04 -11.47
N ARG A 376 18.42 -18.74 -11.14
CA ARG A 376 18.66 -18.26 -9.77
C ARG A 376 17.38 -18.12 -8.96
N VAL A 377 16.28 -17.72 -9.59
CA VAL A 377 14.94 -17.72 -8.99
C VAL A 377 14.54 -19.15 -8.61
N GLN A 378 14.87 -20.14 -9.46
CA GLN A 378 14.56 -21.56 -9.24
C GLN A 378 15.55 -22.30 -8.30
N ASP A 379 16.64 -21.67 -7.84
CA ASP A 379 17.64 -22.29 -6.94
C ASP A 379 17.66 -21.61 -5.56
N PRO A 380 17.14 -22.26 -4.49
CA PRO A 380 17.16 -21.72 -3.13
C PRO A 380 18.55 -21.34 -2.61
N LYS A 381 19.63 -21.91 -3.15
CA LYS A 381 21.01 -21.55 -2.77
C LYS A 381 21.46 -20.21 -3.36
N ALA A 382 20.80 -19.74 -4.43
CA ALA A 382 21.11 -18.48 -5.08
C ALA A 382 20.34 -17.29 -4.48
N TRP A 383 19.29 -17.54 -3.69
CA TRP A 383 18.39 -16.51 -3.14
C TRP A 383 19.08 -15.46 -2.26
N PRO A 384 19.98 -15.77 -1.30
CA PRO A 384 20.60 -14.73 -0.47
C PRO A 384 21.37 -13.71 -1.32
N LYS A 385 22.24 -14.19 -2.21
CA LYS A 385 22.99 -13.34 -3.13
C LYS A 385 22.09 -12.64 -4.17
N LEU A 386 20.97 -13.26 -4.56
CA LEU A 386 20.00 -12.62 -5.45
C LEU A 386 19.25 -11.49 -4.75
N ALA A 387 18.91 -11.63 -3.47
CA ALA A 387 18.28 -10.56 -2.68
C ALA A 387 19.23 -9.35 -2.55
N GLU A 388 20.49 -9.58 -2.16
CA GLU A 388 21.55 -8.56 -2.13
C GLU A 388 21.72 -7.86 -3.50
N GLU A 389 21.81 -8.62 -4.60
CA GLU A 389 21.99 -8.08 -5.96
C GLU A 389 20.75 -7.38 -6.53
N LEU A 390 19.55 -7.61 -5.98
CA LEU A 390 18.33 -6.90 -6.37
C LEU A 390 18.15 -5.63 -5.55
N ALA A 391 18.30 -5.73 -4.23
CA ALA A 391 18.24 -4.59 -3.31
C ALA A 391 19.29 -3.50 -3.61
N SER A 392 20.49 -3.89 -4.03
CA SER A 392 21.58 -2.96 -4.37
C SER A 392 21.43 -2.26 -5.73
N LYS A 393 20.50 -2.70 -6.60
CA LYS A 393 20.24 -2.05 -7.89
C LYS A 393 19.33 -0.85 -7.77
N GLU A 394 18.23 -1.01 -7.02
CA GLU A 394 17.16 -0.02 -6.94
C GLU A 394 16.55 -0.01 -5.54
N ARG A 395 16.35 1.20 -4.98
CA ARG A 395 15.75 1.39 -3.66
C ARG A 395 14.38 0.72 -3.53
N VAL A 396 13.58 0.77 -4.61
CA VAL A 396 12.26 0.14 -4.67
C VAL A 396 12.33 -1.37 -4.47
N PHE A 397 13.30 -2.07 -5.08
CA PHE A 397 13.47 -3.51 -4.85
C PHE A 397 13.88 -3.82 -3.41
N ASN A 398 14.72 -2.99 -2.78
CA ASN A 398 15.03 -3.16 -1.36
C ASN A 398 13.77 -3.06 -0.48
N SER A 399 12.83 -2.17 -0.80
CA SER A 399 11.55 -2.05 -0.08
C SER A 399 10.71 -3.34 -0.10
N PHE A 400 10.81 -4.16 -1.14
CA PHE A 400 10.16 -5.48 -1.22
C PHE A 400 10.90 -6.59 -0.47
N LEU A 401 12.20 -6.44 -0.24
CA LEU A 401 13.10 -7.50 0.21
C LEU A 401 13.51 -7.37 1.69
N ALA A 402 13.41 -6.19 2.28
CA ALA A 402 13.88 -5.90 3.63
C ALA A 402 12.91 -5.02 4.43
N THR A 403 13.06 -5.03 5.76
CA THR A 403 12.59 -3.91 6.59
C THR A 403 13.40 -2.68 6.19
N THR A 404 12.74 -1.57 5.89
CA THR A 404 13.42 -0.32 5.51
C THR A 404 13.31 0.67 6.64
N GLN A 405 14.42 1.30 7.00
CA GLN A 405 14.50 2.30 8.08
C GLN A 405 14.78 3.69 7.51
N ALA A 406 14.20 4.72 8.12
CA ALA A 406 14.44 6.12 7.79
C ALA A 406 14.55 6.94 9.09
N ILE A 407 15.49 7.89 9.16
CA ILE A 407 15.64 8.80 10.28
C ILE A 407 14.94 10.09 9.89
N ASP A 408 13.75 10.30 10.42
CA ASP A 408 12.84 11.35 9.93
C ASP A 408 12.96 12.62 10.78
N LEU A 409 13.14 12.47 12.09
CA LEU A 409 13.16 13.57 13.05
C LEU A 409 14.39 13.51 13.96
N ILE A 410 14.99 14.67 14.25
CA ILE A 410 15.99 14.86 15.29
C ILE A 410 15.80 16.24 15.96
N ASP A 411 15.79 16.27 17.29
CA ASP A 411 15.62 17.48 18.11
C ASP A 411 16.64 17.52 19.24
N GLY A 412 17.20 18.70 19.53
CA GLY A 412 18.17 18.86 20.61
C GLY A 412 18.92 20.19 20.58
N GLY A 413 18.97 20.84 21.75
CA GLY A 413 19.66 22.13 21.94
C GLY A 413 18.70 23.32 21.85
N VAL A 414 18.90 24.32 22.73
CA VAL A 414 18.04 25.52 22.81
C VAL A 414 18.80 26.79 22.42
N LYS A 415 20.12 26.82 22.62
CA LYS A 415 21.00 27.94 22.26
C LYS A 415 22.46 27.49 22.11
N VAL A 416 23.23 28.22 21.30
CA VAL A 416 24.60 27.86 20.90
C VAL A 416 25.61 27.66 22.05
N ASN A 417 25.40 28.28 23.22
CA ASN A 417 26.32 28.22 24.36
C ASN A 417 25.88 27.29 25.51
N ALA A 418 24.83 26.48 25.31
CA ALA A 418 24.41 25.44 26.24
C ALA A 418 24.34 24.08 25.53
N LEU A 419 25.03 23.08 26.08
CA LEU A 419 24.98 21.70 25.61
C LEU A 419 23.68 21.05 26.11
N PRO A 420 22.89 20.39 25.24
CA PRO A 420 21.60 19.83 25.64
C PRO A 420 21.73 18.65 26.60
N GLU A 421 20.91 18.68 27.65
CA GLU A 421 20.68 17.58 28.58
C GLU A 421 19.90 16.42 27.93
N VAL A 422 19.05 16.72 26.94
CA VAL A 422 18.24 15.73 26.22
C VAL A 422 18.32 15.97 24.71
N VAL A 423 18.52 14.89 23.95
CA VAL A 423 18.40 14.87 22.48
C VAL A 423 17.48 13.72 22.10
N LYS A 424 16.57 13.98 21.15
CA LYS A 424 15.58 13.01 20.67
C LYS A 424 15.73 12.77 19.17
N ALA A 425 15.38 11.58 18.73
CA ALA A 425 15.22 11.26 17.32
C ALA A 425 14.09 10.25 17.13
N THR A 426 13.47 10.23 15.94
CA THR A 426 12.47 9.24 15.55
C THR A 426 12.93 8.55 14.27
N VAL A 427 12.88 7.22 14.29
CA VAL A 427 13.27 6.37 13.17
C VAL A 427 12.07 5.52 12.74
N ASN A 428 11.47 5.81 11.58
CA ASN A 428 10.45 4.95 10.99
C ASN A 428 11.08 3.65 10.46
N HIS A 429 10.37 2.55 10.67
CA HIS A 429 10.69 1.25 10.10
C HIS A 429 9.47 0.72 9.36
N ARG A 430 9.54 0.57 8.03
CA ARG A 430 8.54 -0.20 7.26
C ARG A 430 8.97 -1.66 7.23
N ILE A 431 8.24 -2.49 7.95
CA ILE A 431 8.57 -3.88 8.31
C ILE A 431 8.38 -4.81 7.10
N ALA A 432 9.30 -5.74 6.86
CA ALA A 432 9.18 -6.73 5.77
C ALA A 432 7.93 -7.61 5.93
N PHE A 433 7.35 -8.04 4.79
CA PHE A 433 6.14 -8.89 4.74
C PHE A 433 6.22 -10.19 5.55
N THR A 434 7.42 -10.71 5.79
CA THR A 434 7.67 -11.98 6.50
C THR A 434 8.44 -11.76 7.81
N SER A 435 8.27 -10.60 8.43
CA SER A 435 8.87 -10.25 9.73
C SER A 435 7.80 -9.73 10.68
N SER A 436 8.19 -9.10 11.79
CA SER A 436 7.27 -8.53 12.78
C SER A 436 7.82 -7.26 13.42
N ILE A 437 6.98 -6.55 14.16
CA ILE A 437 7.41 -5.48 15.06
C ILE A 437 8.47 -6.03 16.03
N ASN A 438 8.20 -7.17 16.68
CA ASN A 438 9.10 -7.72 17.68
C ASN A 438 10.52 -7.99 17.13
N GLU A 439 10.64 -8.67 15.99
CA GLU A 439 11.94 -8.89 15.33
C GLU A 439 12.63 -7.58 14.93
N THR A 440 11.86 -6.56 14.54
CA THR A 440 12.38 -5.23 14.20
C THR A 440 12.97 -4.53 15.44
N LEU A 441 12.27 -4.59 16.59
CA LEU A 441 12.74 -4.01 17.85
C LEU A 441 13.93 -4.77 18.44
N GLU A 442 13.97 -6.11 18.31
CA GLU A 442 15.11 -6.95 18.66
C GLU A 442 16.34 -6.57 17.82
N TYR A 443 16.20 -6.45 16.49
CA TYR A 443 17.28 -6.05 15.60
C TYR A 443 17.88 -4.67 15.97
N VAL A 444 17.04 -3.68 16.25
CA VAL A 444 17.49 -2.35 16.72
C VAL A 444 18.23 -2.46 18.06
N SER A 445 17.72 -3.27 18.99
CA SER A 445 18.33 -3.48 20.31
C SER A 445 19.73 -4.12 20.20
N ASP A 446 19.88 -5.13 19.35
CA ASP A 446 21.14 -5.86 19.12
C ASP A 446 22.26 -4.95 18.58
N ARG A 447 21.92 -3.87 17.88
CA ARG A 447 22.90 -2.86 17.41
C ARG A 447 23.21 -1.80 18.46
N LEU A 448 22.19 -1.27 19.13
CA LEU A 448 22.36 -0.13 20.03
C LEU A 448 22.85 -0.51 21.44
N VAL A 449 22.55 -1.71 21.94
CA VAL A 449 23.01 -2.16 23.26
C VAL A 449 24.54 -2.31 23.35
N PRO A 450 25.25 -2.90 22.37
CA PRO A 450 26.72 -2.91 22.36
C PRO A 450 27.34 -1.50 22.25
N LEU A 451 26.74 -0.62 21.44
CA LEU A 451 27.21 0.76 21.27
C LEU A 451 27.07 1.56 22.57
N ALA A 452 25.91 1.49 23.24
CA ALA A 452 25.67 2.17 24.52
C ALA A 452 26.74 1.79 25.56
N LYS A 453 27.03 0.48 25.69
CA LYS A 453 28.10 -0.03 26.58
C LYS A 453 29.47 0.54 26.23
N LYS A 454 29.83 0.59 24.94
CA LYS A 454 31.09 1.17 24.44
C LYS A 454 31.21 2.67 24.75
N LEU A 455 30.10 3.39 24.80
CA LEU A 455 30.04 4.83 25.14
C LEU A 455 29.95 5.10 26.65
N ASN A 456 29.89 4.06 27.49
CA ASN A 456 29.60 4.13 28.94
C ASN A 456 28.21 4.70 29.28
N PHE A 457 27.23 4.45 28.42
CA PHE A 457 25.82 4.77 28.66
C PHE A 457 25.07 3.51 29.13
N THR A 458 24.10 3.69 30.03
CA THR A 458 23.07 2.66 30.26
C THR A 458 22.00 2.77 29.18
N ILE A 459 21.28 1.68 28.91
CA ILE A 459 20.23 1.64 27.89
C ILE A 459 18.99 0.89 28.41
N SER A 460 17.81 1.44 28.14
CA SER A 460 16.51 0.83 28.40
C SER A 460 15.80 0.61 27.05
N PRO A 461 15.95 -0.58 26.44
CA PRO A 461 15.31 -0.90 25.16
C PRO A 461 13.86 -1.33 25.38
N PHE A 462 12.90 -0.50 24.98
CA PHE A 462 11.48 -0.82 24.91
C PHE A 462 10.83 -1.24 26.25
N THR A 463 11.39 -0.78 27.37
CA THR A 463 10.88 -0.98 28.73
C THR A 463 10.27 0.30 29.29
N ALA A 464 9.14 0.21 30.01
CA ALA A 464 8.50 1.37 30.66
C ALA A 464 9.39 2.06 31.72
N ASP A 465 10.25 1.31 32.40
CA ASP A 465 11.10 1.80 33.49
C ASP A 465 12.47 2.30 32.98
N ALA A 466 12.48 3.50 32.41
CA ALA A 466 13.71 4.21 32.05
C ALA A 466 14.28 4.98 33.27
N PRO A 467 15.49 4.65 33.77
CA PRO A 467 16.10 5.39 34.87
C PRO A 467 16.53 6.79 34.43
N LYS A 468 16.12 7.82 35.17
CA LYS A 468 16.65 9.18 34.99
C LYS A 468 18.14 9.20 35.34
N SER A 469 18.98 9.19 34.32
CA SER A 469 20.44 9.13 34.44
C SER A 469 21.08 10.06 33.40
N PRO A 470 22.15 10.80 33.74
CA PRO A 470 22.80 11.73 32.84
C PRO A 470 23.84 11.06 31.90
N SER A 471 23.71 9.75 31.71
CA SER A 471 24.39 8.93 30.70
C SER A 471 23.46 7.76 30.34
N HIS A 472 22.30 8.06 29.75
CA HIS A 472 21.26 7.07 29.46
C HIS A 472 20.71 7.18 28.04
N ILE A 473 20.33 6.04 27.46
CA ILE A 473 19.62 5.93 26.18
C ILE A 473 18.31 5.19 26.43
N THR A 474 17.18 5.80 26.12
CA THR A 474 15.88 5.14 26.13
C THR A 474 15.43 4.88 24.69
N LEU A 475 14.97 3.66 24.41
CA LEU A 475 14.26 3.33 23.16
C LEU A 475 12.79 3.09 23.51
N GLU A 476 11.89 3.81 22.86
CA GLU A 476 10.45 3.70 23.05
C GLU A 476 9.76 3.50 21.69
N VAL A 477 8.74 2.65 21.62
CA VAL A 477 7.81 2.66 20.48
C VAL A 477 6.87 3.85 20.65
N SER A 478 6.63 4.61 19.59
CA SER A 478 5.59 5.65 19.59
C SER A 478 4.24 5.05 19.98
N ARG A 479 3.55 5.65 20.97
CA ARG A 479 2.48 5.00 21.78
C ARG A 479 1.30 4.37 21.01
N ASN A 480 1.09 4.71 19.74
CA ASN A 480 0.01 4.20 18.89
C ASN A 480 0.49 3.60 17.54
N VAL A 481 1.81 3.45 17.31
CA VAL A 481 2.38 3.44 15.94
C VAL A 481 3.06 2.12 15.58
N GLY A 482 2.57 1.00 16.11
CA GLY A 482 2.99 -0.34 15.72
C GLY A 482 1.91 -1.02 14.90
N LEU A 483 2.10 -1.10 13.58
CA LEU A 483 1.28 -1.90 12.67
C LEU A 483 2.10 -3.12 12.25
N GLU A 484 1.64 -4.33 12.55
CA GLU A 484 2.27 -5.56 12.04
C GLU A 484 2.08 -5.63 10.51
N PRO A 485 2.94 -6.37 9.76
CA PRO A 485 2.67 -6.68 8.37
C PRO A 485 1.30 -7.36 8.20
N ALA A 486 0.58 -7.02 7.12
CA ALA A 486 -0.71 -7.65 6.86
C ALA A 486 -0.54 -9.16 6.64
N PRO A 487 -1.53 -10.00 7.03
CA PRO A 487 -1.54 -11.41 6.70
C PRO A 487 -1.28 -11.62 5.20
N ILE A 488 -0.34 -12.51 4.87
CA ILE A 488 -0.07 -12.87 3.48
C ILE A 488 -1.23 -13.75 3.00
N THR A 489 -1.97 -13.26 2.02
CA THR A 489 -3.09 -13.98 1.40
C THR A 489 -2.61 -15.30 0.79
N PRO A 490 -3.30 -16.42 1.05
CA PRO A 490 -2.96 -17.71 0.45
C PRO A 490 -3.05 -17.66 -1.08
N ASP A 491 -2.07 -18.26 -1.74
CA ASP A 491 -1.92 -18.28 -3.20
C ASP A 491 -2.29 -19.62 -3.83
N ASP A 492 -2.74 -20.57 -3.01
CA ASP A 492 -3.49 -21.78 -3.37
C ASP A 492 -5.00 -21.67 -3.07
N ALA A 493 -5.48 -20.47 -2.70
CA ALA A 493 -6.87 -20.15 -2.43
C ALA A 493 -7.78 -20.23 -3.68
N LYS A 494 -9.02 -20.70 -3.50
CA LYS A 494 -10.06 -20.62 -4.56
C LYS A 494 -10.38 -19.17 -4.94
N ALA A 495 -10.18 -18.23 -4.03
CA ALA A 495 -10.35 -16.80 -4.27
C ALA A 495 -9.26 -16.26 -5.23
N PHE A 496 -8.02 -16.73 -5.10
CA PHE A 496 -6.95 -16.40 -6.06
C PHE A 496 -7.31 -16.92 -7.46
N GLU A 497 -7.85 -18.15 -7.58
CA GLU A 497 -8.29 -18.69 -8.88
C GLU A 497 -9.39 -17.84 -9.53
N LEU A 498 -10.39 -17.39 -8.76
CA LEU A 498 -11.47 -16.53 -9.24
C LEU A 498 -10.94 -15.17 -9.72
N MET A 499 -10.09 -14.52 -8.93
CA MET A 499 -9.46 -13.24 -9.27
C MET A 499 -8.56 -13.38 -10.51
N ALA A 500 -7.72 -14.41 -10.56
CA ALA A 500 -6.81 -14.67 -11.66
C ALA A 500 -7.55 -14.99 -12.98
N GLY A 501 -8.57 -15.84 -12.92
CA GLY A 501 -9.40 -16.16 -14.08
C GLY A 501 -10.18 -14.96 -14.60
N THR A 502 -10.67 -14.09 -13.70
CA THR A 502 -11.32 -12.83 -14.06
C THR A 502 -10.35 -11.85 -14.72
N ALA A 503 -9.16 -11.65 -14.14
CA ALA A 503 -8.13 -10.79 -14.72
C ALA A 503 -7.72 -11.25 -16.13
N LYS A 504 -7.54 -12.56 -16.34
CA LYS A 504 -7.26 -13.14 -17.67
C LYS A 504 -8.40 -12.96 -18.67
N HIS A 505 -9.65 -12.91 -18.24
CA HIS A 505 -10.75 -12.61 -19.15
C HIS A 505 -10.78 -11.13 -19.56
N VAL A 506 -10.52 -10.23 -18.62
CA VAL A 506 -10.53 -8.78 -18.87
C VAL A 506 -9.33 -8.34 -19.71
N PHE A 507 -8.12 -8.75 -19.33
CA PHE A 507 -6.83 -8.27 -19.89
C PHE A 507 -6.20 -9.20 -20.93
N GLY A 508 -6.80 -10.37 -21.16
CA GLY A 508 -6.39 -11.33 -22.18
C GLY A 508 -5.91 -12.65 -21.59
N LYS A 509 -6.34 -13.76 -22.20
CA LYS A 509 -6.18 -15.14 -21.69
C LYS A 509 -4.73 -15.54 -21.34
N ASP A 510 -3.76 -14.92 -22.01
CA ASP A 510 -2.32 -15.18 -21.89
C ASP A 510 -1.65 -14.27 -20.83
N THR A 511 -2.43 -13.45 -20.11
CA THR A 511 -1.97 -12.65 -18.97
C THR A 511 -1.43 -13.56 -17.87
N ILE A 512 -0.21 -13.27 -17.39
CA ILE A 512 0.38 -13.93 -16.22
C ILE A 512 -0.22 -13.29 -14.97
N VAL A 513 -0.74 -14.07 -14.04
CA VAL A 513 -1.24 -13.54 -12.77
C VAL A 513 -0.23 -13.83 -11.66
N ALA A 514 0.24 -12.81 -10.96
CA ALA A 514 1.35 -12.90 -10.03
C ALA A 514 1.03 -12.26 -8.66
N PRO A 515 1.30 -12.96 -7.53
CA PRO A 515 1.30 -12.34 -6.21
C PRO A 515 2.36 -11.24 -6.13
N SER A 516 2.07 -10.19 -5.36
CA SER A 516 3.02 -9.18 -4.89
C SER A 516 2.58 -8.69 -3.50
N GLY A 517 3.28 -7.71 -2.96
CA GLY A 517 2.88 -6.98 -1.76
C GLY A 517 2.87 -5.47 -1.99
N MET A 518 2.40 -4.72 -1.01
CA MET A 518 2.41 -3.26 -0.99
C MET A 518 3.24 -2.74 0.19
N PHE A 519 4.07 -1.73 -0.03
CA PHE A 519 4.88 -1.08 1.00
C PHE A 519 4.16 0.07 1.73
N ALA A 520 3.00 0.51 1.23
CA ALA A 520 2.01 1.29 1.96
C ALA A 520 0.88 0.38 2.46
N ASN A 521 -0.02 0.94 3.26
CA ASN A 521 -1.19 0.27 3.81
C ASN A 521 -2.47 0.93 3.29
N THR A 522 -3.56 0.18 3.21
CA THR A 522 -4.93 0.68 2.94
C THR A 522 -5.86 0.39 4.13
N ASP A 523 -7.13 0.77 4.02
CA ASP A 523 -8.20 0.45 4.96
C ASP A 523 -8.43 -1.06 5.20
N THR A 524 -7.89 -1.93 4.35
CA THR A 524 -7.82 -3.37 4.62
C THR A 524 -7.18 -3.74 5.96
N ARG A 525 -6.35 -2.88 6.58
CA ARG A 525 -5.87 -3.04 7.97
C ARG A 525 -7.00 -3.34 8.96
N SER A 526 -8.17 -2.76 8.73
CA SER A 526 -9.37 -2.95 9.56
C SER A 526 -10.08 -4.28 9.29
N MET A 527 -9.78 -4.97 8.19
CA MET A 527 -10.53 -6.12 7.70
C MET A 527 -9.84 -7.48 7.95
N TRP A 528 -8.63 -7.50 8.53
CA TRP A 528 -7.84 -8.74 8.73
C TRP A 528 -8.52 -9.81 9.58
N ASN A 529 -9.50 -9.44 10.41
CA ASN A 529 -10.28 -10.39 11.23
C ASN A 529 -11.51 -10.97 10.49
N LEU A 530 -11.84 -10.46 9.30
CA LEU A 530 -12.95 -10.94 8.48
C LEU A 530 -12.53 -12.03 7.48
N THR A 531 -11.28 -11.99 7.02
CA THR A 531 -10.68 -13.00 6.12
C THR A 531 -9.18 -12.80 5.97
N THR A 532 -8.45 -13.84 5.56
CA THR A 532 -7.06 -13.76 5.07
C THR A 532 -6.98 -13.60 3.55
N ASN A 533 -8.09 -13.80 2.83
CA ASN A 533 -8.18 -13.64 1.38
C ASN A 533 -8.37 -12.15 1.01
N ILE A 534 -7.27 -11.38 0.93
CA ILE A 534 -7.29 -9.92 0.74
C ILE A 534 -6.48 -9.54 -0.50
N PHE A 535 -7.16 -8.99 -1.51
CA PHE A 535 -6.57 -8.56 -2.77
C PHE A 535 -6.63 -7.05 -2.90
N ARG A 536 -5.46 -6.41 -2.89
CA ARG A 536 -5.32 -4.99 -3.24
C ARG A 536 -5.01 -4.89 -4.72
N PHE A 537 -5.85 -4.22 -5.51
CA PHE A 537 -5.71 -4.26 -6.97
C PHE A 537 -6.48 -3.13 -7.67
N THR A 538 -5.74 -2.24 -8.35
CA THR A 538 -6.32 -1.35 -9.36
C THR A 538 -6.42 -2.10 -10.70
N PRO A 539 -7.62 -2.38 -11.24
CA PRO A 539 -7.78 -3.11 -12.50
C PRO A 539 -7.58 -2.19 -13.73
N ALA A 540 -6.44 -1.51 -13.79
CA ALA A 540 -6.01 -0.67 -14.90
C ALA A 540 -4.55 -0.99 -15.26
N VAL A 541 -4.11 -0.55 -16.44
CA VAL A 541 -2.67 -0.57 -16.75
C VAL A 541 -1.97 0.45 -15.85
N VAL A 542 -0.85 0.08 -15.24
CA VAL A 542 -0.13 0.95 -14.28
C VAL A 542 0.31 2.27 -14.95
N SER A 543 0.64 2.27 -16.25
CA SER A 543 0.93 3.49 -17.01
C SER A 543 -0.30 4.33 -17.39
N GLN A 544 -1.51 3.87 -17.08
CA GLN A 544 -2.77 4.59 -17.24
C GLN A 544 -3.28 5.21 -15.94
N ASN A 545 -2.76 4.83 -14.76
CA ASN A 545 -3.12 5.40 -13.46
C ASN A 545 -1.90 6.13 -12.89
N LEU A 546 -1.89 7.47 -12.95
CA LEU A 546 -0.68 8.26 -12.76
C LEU A 546 -0.84 9.30 -11.64
N ASN A 547 0.28 9.64 -11.03
CA ASN A 547 0.45 10.80 -10.15
C ASN A 547 -0.51 10.86 -8.95
N GLN A 548 -0.92 9.71 -8.38
CA GLN A 548 -1.56 9.61 -7.06
C GLN A 548 -0.85 10.53 -6.05
N HIS A 549 -1.56 11.19 -5.14
CA HIS A 549 -1.00 12.04 -4.07
C HIS A 549 -0.16 13.27 -4.52
N THR A 550 0.19 13.43 -5.81
CA THR A 550 1.07 14.50 -6.30
C THR A 550 0.41 15.35 -7.38
N VAL A 551 1.19 16.26 -7.97
CA VAL A 551 0.77 17.19 -9.03
C VAL A 551 0.41 16.41 -10.30
N ASP A 552 -0.62 16.86 -11.01
CA ASP A 552 -1.11 16.25 -12.26
C ASP A 552 -1.62 14.81 -12.09
N GLU A 553 -2.21 14.49 -10.93
CA GLU A 553 -2.97 13.25 -10.75
C GLU A 553 -3.99 13.06 -11.89
N ARG A 554 -4.00 11.87 -12.49
CA ARG A 554 -4.87 11.55 -13.63
C ARG A 554 -5.01 10.05 -13.86
N ILE A 555 -6.14 9.65 -14.45
CA ILE A 555 -6.33 8.32 -15.03
C ILE A 555 -6.73 8.42 -16.51
N ALA A 556 -6.26 7.48 -17.33
CA ALA A 556 -6.78 7.28 -18.67
C ALA A 556 -8.19 6.66 -18.60
N LEU A 557 -9.09 7.07 -19.49
CA LEU A 557 -10.46 6.57 -19.53
C LEU A 557 -10.50 5.05 -19.68
N ASP A 558 -9.68 4.48 -20.57
CA ASP A 558 -9.52 3.03 -20.73
C ASP A 558 -9.17 2.31 -19.41
N GLY A 559 -8.40 2.94 -18.53
CA GLY A 559 -8.08 2.42 -17.21
C GLY A 559 -9.32 2.34 -16.32
N HIS A 560 -10.07 3.43 -16.21
CA HIS A 560 -11.33 3.49 -15.45
C HIS A 560 -12.42 2.54 -16.02
N LEU A 561 -12.50 2.40 -17.35
CA LEU A 561 -13.42 1.45 -17.98
C LEU A 561 -13.00 -0.01 -17.75
N ASN A 562 -11.69 -0.31 -17.74
CA ASN A 562 -11.20 -1.64 -17.35
C ASN A 562 -11.49 -1.94 -15.88
N THR A 563 -11.34 -0.97 -14.97
CA THR A 563 -11.74 -1.08 -13.56
C THR A 563 -13.22 -1.46 -13.44
N THR A 564 -14.10 -0.75 -14.16
CA THR A 564 -15.54 -1.06 -14.21
C THR A 564 -15.80 -2.48 -14.77
N ARG A 565 -15.12 -2.84 -15.87
CA ARG A 565 -15.26 -4.16 -16.53
C ARG A 565 -14.81 -5.29 -15.60
N PHE A 566 -13.76 -5.08 -14.83
CA PHE A 566 -13.24 -6.06 -13.88
C PHE A 566 -14.23 -6.33 -12.76
N PHE A 567 -14.74 -5.31 -12.07
CA PHE A 567 -15.74 -5.53 -11.01
C PHE A 567 -17.04 -6.14 -11.56
N TYR A 568 -17.51 -5.69 -12.74
CA TYR A 568 -18.66 -6.30 -13.42
C TYR A 568 -18.44 -7.80 -13.66
N LYS A 569 -17.26 -8.19 -14.14
CA LYS A 569 -16.95 -9.60 -14.40
C LYS A 569 -16.59 -10.42 -13.17
N LEU A 570 -15.99 -9.84 -12.15
CA LEU A 570 -15.73 -10.50 -10.88
C LEU A 570 -17.04 -10.97 -10.24
N LEU A 571 -18.03 -10.08 -10.16
CA LEU A 571 -19.36 -10.39 -9.63
C LEU A 571 -20.06 -11.47 -10.47
N ARG A 572 -20.05 -11.34 -11.81
CA ARG A 572 -20.59 -12.38 -12.72
C ARG A 572 -19.89 -13.74 -12.56
N ASN A 573 -18.57 -13.74 -12.39
CA ASN A 573 -17.76 -14.97 -12.24
C ASN A 573 -17.89 -15.61 -10.85
N SER A 574 -18.43 -14.90 -9.85
CA SER A 574 -18.70 -15.45 -8.52
C SER A 574 -19.97 -16.33 -8.46
N GLU A 575 -20.78 -16.32 -9.52
CA GLU A 575 -21.97 -17.17 -9.67
C GLU A 575 -21.57 -18.64 -9.87
N GLY A 576 -22.08 -19.54 -9.04
CA GLY A 576 -21.70 -20.94 -9.00
C GLY A 576 -20.29 -21.20 -8.44
N TRP A 577 -19.51 -20.15 -8.14
CA TRP A 577 -18.23 -20.28 -7.45
C TRP A 577 -18.47 -20.60 -5.98
N GLN A 578 -17.62 -21.45 -5.42
CA GLN A 578 -17.65 -21.84 -4.01
C GLN A 578 -16.37 -21.36 -3.32
N ALA A 579 -16.53 -20.80 -2.13
CA ALA A 579 -15.42 -20.51 -1.23
C ALA A 579 -14.75 -21.83 -0.77
N GLU A 580 -13.69 -21.74 0.03
CA GLU A 580 -12.80 -22.87 0.39
C GLU A 580 -13.50 -24.06 1.06
#